data_AF-A0A536JUQ9-F1
#
_entry.id   AF-A0A536JUQ9-F1
#
_cell.length_a   1.000
_cell.length_b   1.000
_cell.length_c   1.000
_cell.angle_alpha   90.00
_cell.angle_beta   90.00
_cell.angle_gamma   90.00
#
_symmetry.space_group_name_H-M   'P 1'
#
loop_
_entity.id
_entity.type
_entity.pdbx_description
1 polymer ?
#
loop_
_entity_poly.entity_id
_entity_poly.type
_entity_poly.pdbx_seq_one_letter_code
_entity_poly.pdbx_strand_id
1 'polypeptide(L)'
;MPQEAWTPKRERQYEHIKTNLERRGRAEGTAERIAAATVNQTRTAKGETKEAKPPSERARARRDMSAAGRKGANARKTRSRG
;
A
#
# COMPACT_ATOMS: atom_id res chain seq x y z
N MET A 1 -6.43 -3.50 -18.16
CA MET A 1 -7.13 -2.70 -17.12
C MET A 1 -7.00 -1.23 -17.49
N PRO A 2 -8.10 -0.50 -17.75
CA PRO A 2 -8.00 0.90 -18.14
C PRO A 2 -7.60 1.71 -16.90
N GLN A 3 -6.37 2.21 -16.90
CA GLN A 3 -5.81 2.96 -15.79
C GLN A 3 -6.21 4.43 -15.99
N GLU A 4 -6.85 5.05 -15.01
CA GLU A 4 -6.52 6.46 -14.76
C GLU A 4 -5.00 6.50 -14.62
N ALA A 5 -4.29 7.08 -15.58
CA ALA A 5 -2.84 6.97 -15.68
C ALA A 5 -2.21 7.25 -14.31
N TRP A 6 -1.73 6.18 -13.67
CA TRP A 6 -1.04 6.32 -12.40
C TRP A 6 0.17 7.21 -12.65
N THR A 7 0.51 8.04 -11.67
CA THR A 7 1.75 8.80 -11.82
C THR A 7 2.94 7.82 -11.85
N PRO A 8 4.07 8.17 -12.50
CA PRO A 8 5.25 7.30 -12.55
C PRO A 8 5.73 6.84 -11.16
N LYS A 9 5.45 7.63 -10.11
CA LYS A 9 5.73 7.26 -8.72
C LYS A 9 4.88 6.09 -8.23
N ARG A 10 3.59 6.06 -8.61
CA ARG A 10 2.64 5.01 -8.20
C ARG A 10 2.84 3.72 -8.97
N GLU A 11 3.23 3.82 -10.25
CA GLU A 11 3.65 2.66 -11.05
C GLU A 11 4.86 1.97 -10.43
N ARG A 12 5.92 2.71 -10.09
CA ARG A 12 7.09 2.13 -9.39
C ARG A 12 6.73 1.49 -8.06
N GLN A 13 5.79 2.08 -7.32
CA GLN A 13 5.32 1.54 -6.05
C GLN A 13 4.55 0.22 -6.25
N TYR A 14 3.70 0.16 -7.28
CA TYR A 14 2.99 -1.05 -7.65
C TYR A 14 3.96 -2.19 -7.98
N GLU A 15 4.89 -1.95 -8.91
CA GLU A 15 5.89 -2.95 -9.32
C GLU A 15 6.72 -3.42 -8.13
N HIS A 16 7.20 -2.50 -7.30
CA HIS A 16 7.95 -2.86 -6.11
C HIS A 16 7.18 -3.78 -5.16
N ILE A 17 5.88 -3.56 -4.96
CA ILE A 17 5.06 -4.40 -4.09
C ILE A 17 4.77 -5.75 -4.77
N LYS A 18 4.43 -5.75 -6.06
CA LYS A 18 4.18 -6.96 -6.86
C LYS A 18 5.40 -7.89 -6.79
N THR A 19 6.57 -7.41 -7.21
CA THR A 19 7.81 -8.19 -7.21
C THR A 19 8.17 -8.69 -5.81
N ASN A 20 7.98 -7.89 -4.74
CA ASN A 20 8.25 -8.35 -3.38
C ASN A 20 7.32 -9.47 -2.92
N LEU A 21 6.05 -9.45 -3.35
CA LEU A 21 5.08 -10.49 -2.98
C LEU A 21 5.33 -11.78 -3.75
N GLU A 22 5.68 -11.69 -5.03
CA GLU A 22 6.10 -12.84 -5.84
C GLU A 22 7.35 -13.49 -5.26
N ARG A 23 8.36 -12.69 -4.89
CA ARG A 23 9.56 -13.17 -4.21
C ARG A 23 9.28 -13.84 -2.86
N ARG A 24 8.12 -13.59 -2.24
CA ARG A 24 7.65 -14.24 -1.01
C ARG A 24 6.75 -15.45 -1.28
N GLY A 25 6.65 -15.89 -2.54
CA GLY A 25 5.87 -17.06 -2.95
C GLY A 25 4.38 -16.80 -3.13
N ARG A 26 3.94 -15.54 -3.27
CA ARG A 26 2.54 -15.25 -3.61
C ARG A 26 2.33 -15.44 -5.11
N ALA A 27 1.21 -16.06 -5.48
CA ALA A 27 0.79 -16.15 -6.88
C ALA A 27 0.65 -14.76 -7.50
N GLU A 28 1.01 -14.61 -8.78
CA GLU A 28 1.05 -13.34 -9.51
C GLU A 28 -0.26 -12.56 -9.35
N GLY A 29 -1.41 -13.15 -9.68
CA GLY A 29 -2.70 -12.46 -9.56
C GLY A 29 -3.05 -12.02 -8.12
N THR A 30 -2.48 -12.67 -7.11
CA THR A 30 -2.59 -12.21 -5.71
C THR A 30 -1.63 -11.08 -5.40
N ALA A 31 -0.40 -11.15 -5.90
CA ALA A 31 0.58 -10.07 -5.77
C ALA A 31 0.06 -8.78 -6.43
N GLU A 32 -0.47 -8.87 -7.65
CA GLU A 32 -1.08 -7.75 -8.39
C GLU A 32 -2.24 -7.10 -7.63
N ARG A 33 -3.18 -7.92 -7.13
CA ARG A 33 -4.33 -7.43 -6.37
C ARG A 33 -3.89 -6.65 -5.12
N ILE A 34 -2.93 -7.20 -4.38
CA ILE A 34 -2.43 -6.57 -3.16
C ILE A 34 -1.65 -5.28 -3.50
N ALA A 35 -0.84 -5.29 -4.56
CA ALA A 35 -0.11 -4.13 -5.02
C ALA A 35 -1.06 -2.99 -5.42
N ALA A 36 -2.08 -3.28 -6.24
CA ALA A 36 -3.09 -2.33 -6.66
C ALA A 36 -3.88 -1.76 -5.47
N ALA A 37 -4.32 -2.62 -4.53
CA ALA A 37 -5.04 -2.18 -3.33
C ALA A 37 -4.20 -1.24 -2.45
N THR A 38 -2.91 -1.54 -2.29
CA THR A 38 -1.99 -0.72 -1.49
C THR A 38 -1.74 0.65 -2.13
N VAL A 39 -1.55 0.69 -3.45
CA VAL A 39 -1.39 1.94 -4.21
C VAL A 39 -2.67 2.77 -4.16
N ASN A 40 -3.84 2.16 -4.33
CA ASN A 40 -5.14 2.83 -4.22
C ASN A 40 -5.39 3.41 -2.83
N GLN A 41 -5.02 2.69 -1.76
CA GLN A 41 -5.09 3.21 -0.39
C GLN A 41 -4.19 4.44 -0.21
N THR A 42 -3.00 4.41 -0.78
CA THR A 42 -2.06 5.54 -0.71
C THR A 42 -2.59 6.76 -1.47
N ARG A 43 -3.08 6.56 -2.71
CA ARG A 43 -3.70 7.62 -3.53
C ARG A 43 -4.88 8.26 -2.80
N THR A 44 -5.76 7.44 -2.25
CA THR A 44 -6.92 7.90 -1.45
C THR A 44 -6.49 8.79 -0.28
N ALA A 45 -5.51 8.33 0.50
CA ALA A 45 -5.08 9.05 1.69
C ALA A 45 -4.37 10.38 1.37
N LYS A 46 -3.74 10.46 0.18
CA LYS A 46 -3.10 11.64 -0.38
C LYS A 46 -4.06 12.54 -1.17
N GLY A 47 -5.30 12.10 -1.43
CA GLY A 47 -6.27 12.86 -2.22
C GLY A 47 -6.01 12.83 -3.72
N GLU A 48 -5.32 11.81 -4.23
CA GLU A 48 -4.96 11.64 -5.65
C GLU A 48 -6.05 10.87 -6.45
N THR A 49 -7.25 10.68 -5.88
CA THR A 49 -8.39 9.99 -6.50
C THR A 49 -9.43 11.03 -6.91
N LYS A 50 -10.04 10.86 -8.10
CA LYS A 50 -11.12 11.75 -8.58
C LYS A 50 -12.32 11.76 -7.64
N GLU A 51 -12.66 10.58 -7.13
CA GLU A 51 -13.70 10.41 -6.12
C GLU A 51 -13.15 10.71 -4.72
N ALA A 52 -13.70 11.75 -4.09
CA ALA A 52 -13.37 12.09 -2.72
C ALA A 52 -14.11 11.13 -1.77
N LYS A 53 -13.38 10.19 -1.17
CA LYS A 53 -13.93 9.38 -0.08
C LYS A 53 -14.35 10.24 1.11
N PRO A 54 -15.40 9.84 1.86
CA PRO A 54 -15.83 10.55 3.04
C PRO A 54 -14.68 10.69 4.06
N PRO A 55 -14.65 11.76 4.87
CA PRO A 55 -13.57 12.02 5.82
C PRO A 55 -13.24 10.85 6.73
N SER A 56 -14.26 10.06 7.12
CA SER A 56 -14.15 8.85 7.94
C SER A 56 -13.32 7.76 7.28
N GLU A 57 -13.58 7.43 6.00
CA GLU A 57 -12.81 6.45 5.25
C GLU A 57 -11.38 6.93 4.99
N ARG A 58 -11.18 8.23 4.71
CA ARG A 58 -9.85 8.81 4.56
C ARG A 58 -9.05 8.73 5.87
N ALA A 59 -9.69 9.00 7.01
CA ALA A 59 -9.08 8.86 8.34
C ALA A 59 -8.73 7.40 8.67
N ARG A 60 -9.57 6.45 8.27
CA ARG A 60 -9.29 5.01 8.42
C ARG A 60 -8.08 4.59 7.57
N ALA A 61 -8.04 4.95 6.29
CA ALA A 61 -6.91 4.65 5.41
C ALA A 61 -5.58 5.22 5.95
N ARG A 62 -5.60 6.44 6.50
CA ARG A 62 -4.44 7.05 7.17
C ARG A 62 -4.00 6.26 8.42
N ARG A 63 -4.95 5.81 9.24
CA ARG A 63 -4.67 4.96 10.41
C ARG A 63 -4.06 3.62 10.00
N ASP A 64 -4.62 2.96 9.00
CA ASP A 64 -4.13 1.66 8.51
C ASP A 64 -2.69 1.76 7.99
N MET A 65 -2.36 2.82 7.24
CA MET A 65 -0.97 3.08 6.81
C MET A 65 -0.04 3.40 7.98
N SER A 66 -0.50 4.18 8.96
CA SER A 66 0.28 4.48 10.17
C SER A 66 0.55 3.21 10.99
N ALA A 67 -0.41 2.29 11.07
CA ALA A 67 -0.24 1.00 11.71
C ALA A 67 0.76 0.12 10.96
N ALA A 68 0.73 0.10 9.63
CA ALA A 68 1.71 -0.62 8.81
C ALA A 68 3.15 -0.13 9.05
N GLY A 69 3.36 1.19 9.13
CA GLY A 69 4.66 1.79 9.48
C GLY A 69 5.10 1.51 10.92
N ARG A 70 4.17 1.57 11.89
CA ARG A 70 4.44 1.29 13.30
C ARG A 70 4.71 -0.18 13.61
N LYS A 71 4.07 -1.12 12.91
CA LYS A 71 4.31 -2.56 13.09
C LYS A 71 5.75 -2.94 12.68
N GLY A 72 6.30 -2.30 11.65
CA GLY A 72 7.71 -2.45 11.27
C GLY A 72 8.70 -1.91 12.32
N ALA A 73 8.36 -0.80 12.99
CA ALA A 73 9.17 -0.24 14.06
C ALA A 73 9.12 -1.08 15.35
N ASN A 74 7.94 -1.57 15.75
CA ASN A 74 7.79 -2.43 16.93
C ASN A 74 8.43 -3.82 16.72
N ALA A 75 8.35 -4.40 15.53
CA ALA A 75 9.03 -5.67 15.20
C ALA A 75 10.57 -5.56 15.23
N ARG A 76 11.11 -4.36 15.00
CA ARG A 76 12.55 -4.08 15.10
C ARG A 76 13.01 -3.91 16.56
N LYS A 77 12.16 -3.36 17.44
CA LYS A 77 12.46 -3.16 18.87
C LYS A 77 12.45 -4.46 19.69
N THR A 78 11.68 -5.47 19.30
CA THR A 78 11.63 -6.77 20.01
C THR A 78 12.80 -7.69 19.66
N ARG A 79 13.50 -7.46 18.54
CA ARG A 79 14.66 -8.27 18.12
C ARG A 79 16.01 -7.78 18.63
N SER A 80 16.08 -6.61 19.27
CA SER A 80 17.32 -6.06 19.85
C SER A 80 17.46 -6.28 21.36
N ARG A 81 16.57 -7.08 21.98
CA ARG A 81 16.61 -7.44 23.41
C ARG A 81 16.77 -8.95 23.63
N GLY A 82 17.36 -9.66 22.67
CA GLY A 82 17.77 -11.05 22.80
C GLY A 82 19.27 -11.15 22.61
#